data_AF-A0A345ZHL2-F1
#
_entry.id   AF-A0A345ZHL2-F1
#
_cell.length_a   1.000
_cell.length_b   1.000
_cell.length_c   1.000
_cell.angle_alpha   90.00
_cell.angle_beta   90.00
_cell.angle_gamma   90.00
#
_symmetry.space_group_name_H-M   'P 1'
#
loop_
_entity.id
_entity.type
_entity.pdbx_description
1 polymer ?
#
loop_
_entity_poly.entity_id
_entity_poly.type
_entity_poly.pdbx_seq_one_letter_code
_entity_poly.pdbx_strand_id
1 'polypeptide(L)'
;MQSKQIVATALLLALTGAAAATGIKGAVHSQTTFSYACPGGLSGQIQIEKNREPQFTSTLRAWVNGAQIDQDAAVQKSLAGKNIQYVEPLCEGDTTVLAFKVWVLSTQKEGTVNVLVDKSGKVSVEP
;
A
#
# COMPACT_ATOMS: atom_id res chain seq x y z
N MET A 1 -33.93 -43.48 -54.96
CA MET A 1 -32.89 -42.46 -55.20
C MET A 1 -33.07 -41.33 -54.20
N GLN A 2 -32.23 -41.28 -53.16
CA GLN A 2 -31.89 -40.05 -52.43
C GLN A 2 -30.73 -40.38 -51.49
N SER A 3 -29.53 -40.12 -52.00
CA SER A 3 -28.27 -40.12 -51.26
C SER A 3 -28.25 -38.88 -50.38
N LYS A 4 -27.98 -38.99 -49.06
CA LYS A 4 -27.25 -37.96 -48.28
C LYS A 4 -26.52 -38.62 -47.11
N GLN A 5 -25.20 -38.62 -47.22
CA GLN A 5 -24.27 -38.80 -46.11
C GLN A 5 -24.46 -37.67 -45.10
N ILE A 6 -24.48 -37.97 -43.80
CA ILE A 6 -24.19 -37.00 -42.76
C ILE A 6 -23.21 -37.61 -41.77
N VAL A 7 -21.93 -37.30 -42.02
CA VAL A 7 -20.88 -36.91 -41.07
C VAL A 7 -20.88 -37.63 -39.72
N ALA A 8 -20.02 -38.65 -39.59
CA ALA A 8 -19.56 -39.14 -38.31
C ALA A 8 -18.65 -38.08 -37.67
N THR A 9 -19.19 -37.31 -36.74
CA THR A 9 -18.42 -36.37 -35.93
C THR A 9 -17.56 -37.19 -34.97
N ALA A 10 -16.27 -37.34 -35.28
CA ALA A 10 -15.28 -37.86 -34.35
C ALA A 10 -15.06 -36.85 -33.22
N LEU A 11 -15.98 -36.85 -32.27
CA LEU A 11 -15.80 -36.24 -30.97
C LEU A 11 -14.80 -37.13 -30.22
N LEU A 12 -13.58 -36.65 -29.99
CA LEU A 12 -12.63 -37.07 -28.94
C LEU A 12 -11.23 -36.55 -29.30
N LEU A 13 -11.02 -35.24 -29.20
CA LEU A 13 -9.67 -34.71 -28.98
C LEU A 13 -9.56 -34.25 -27.53
N ALA A 14 -8.95 -35.14 -26.76
CA ALA A 14 -8.03 -34.86 -25.67
C ALA A 14 -8.48 -33.86 -24.60
N LEU A 15 -9.08 -34.42 -23.55
CA LEU A 15 -8.81 -34.00 -22.18
C LEU A 15 -7.29 -34.08 -21.92
N THR A 16 -6.55 -33.00 -22.10
CA THR A 16 -5.27 -32.80 -21.39
C THR A 16 -4.96 -31.32 -21.26
N GLY A 17 -4.87 -30.85 -20.03
CA GLY A 17 -4.34 -29.51 -19.74
C GLY A 17 -5.26 -28.61 -18.94
N ALA A 18 -5.91 -29.12 -17.88
CA ALA A 18 -6.04 -28.28 -16.71
C ALA A 18 -4.61 -28.07 -16.19
N ALA A 19 -3.91 -27.08 -16.75
CA ALA A 19 -2.84 -26.44 -16.02
C ALA A 19 -3.53 -25.90 -14.78
N ALA A 20 -3.45 -26.64 -13.68
CA ALA A 20 -3.64 -26.06 -12.37
C ALA A 20 -2.59 -24.95 -12.33
N ALA A 21 -3.01 -23.73 -12.66
CA ALA A 21 -2.27 -22.54 -12.33
C ALA A 21 -2.11 -22.65 -10.81
N THR A 22 -0.97 -23.20 -10.39
CA THR A 22 -0.54 -23.19 -9.00
C THR A 22 -0.49 -21.70 -8.71
N GLY A 23 -1.58 -21.23 -8.09
CA GLY A 23 -1.91 -19.81 -8.05
C GLY A 23 -0.67 -19.08 -7.61
N ILE A 24 -0.21 -18.13 -8.44
CA ILE A 24 0.93 -17.27 -8.13
C ILE A 24 0.68 -16.82 -6.69
N LYS A 25 1.47 -17.33 -5.75
CA LYS A 25 1.37 -16.92 -4.36
C LYS A 25 1.80 -15.46 -4.40
N GLY A 26 0.81 -14.56 -4.45
CA GLY A 26 1.04 -13.13 -4.61
C GLY A 26 2.06 -12.67 -3.58
N ALA A 27 2.90 -11.71 -3.95
CA ALA A 27 4.05 -11.29 -3.16
C ALA A 27 3.69 -11.19 -1.66
N VAL A 28 4.35 -12.02 -0.86
CA VAL A 28 4.14 -12.13 0.60
C VAL A 28 4.57 -10.83 1.31
N HIS A 29 5.37 -10.03 0.61
CA HIS A 29 5.87 -8.74 1.06
C HIS A 29 5.70 -7.72 -0.06
N SER A 30 5.26 -6.51 0.26
CA SER A 30 5.36 -5.39 -0.68
C SER A 30 6.09 -4.23 -0.02
N GLN A 31 6.98 -3.60 -0.78
CA GLN A 31 7.64 -2.38 -0.37
C GLN A 31 7.28 -1.30 -1.39
N THR A 32 6.81 -0.16 -0.90
CA THR A 32 6.51 1.01 -1.72
C THR A 32 7.39 2.15 -1.24
N THR A 33 8.27 2.61 -2.11
CA THR A 33 9.15 3.75 -1.85
C THR A 33 8.88 4.82 -2.89
N PHE A 34 8.69 6.05 -2.45
CA PHE A 34 8.53 7.19 -3.34
C PHE A 34 9.08 8.46 -2.70
N SER A 35 9.36 9.45 -3.55
CA SER A 35 9.81 10.78 -3.13
C SER A 35 8.92 11.84 -3.75
N TYR A 36 8.81 12.98 -3.08
CA TYR A 36 8.07 14.14 -3.56
C TYR A 36 8.84 15.43 -3.30
N ALA A 37 8.52 16.45 -4.09
CA ALA A 37 9.02 17.81 -3.91
C ALA A 37 7.86 18.79 -4.10
N CYS A 38 7.78 19.78 -3.22
CA CYS A 38 6.79 20.84 -3.24
C CYS A 38 7.36 22.11 -3.90
N PRO A 39 6.53 22.96 -4.54
CA PRO A 39 6.97 24.24 -5.11
C PRO A 39 7.63 25.23 -4.13
N GLY A 40 7.57 24.99 -2.81
CA GLY A 40 8.22 25.79 -1.76
C GLY A 40 9.53 25.20 -1.21
N GLY A 41 10.11 24.19 -1.86
CA GLY A 41 11.36 23.55 -1.42
C GLY A 41 11.21 22.48 -0.34
N LEU A 42 10.00 22.30 0.20
CA LEU A 42 9.66 21.14 1.03
C LEU A 42 9.74 19.86 0.21
N SER A 43 10.17 18.77 0.83
CA SER A 43 10.35 17.49 0.15
C SER A 43 10.37 16.35 1.14
N GLY A 44 10.19 15.14 0.62
CA GLY A 44 10.36 13.96 1.45
C GLY A 44 10.53 12.69 0.64
N GLN A 45 10.91 11.65 1.38
CA GLN A 45 11.01 10.28 0.91
C GLN A 45 10.25 9.40 1.90
N ILE A 46 9.36 8.55 1.38
CA ILE A 46 8.54 7.66 2.18
C ILE A 46 8.73 6.24 1.67
N GLN A 47 8.92 5.32 2.61
CA GLN A 47 9.01 3.89 2.38
C GLN A 47 8.04 3.19 3.33
N ILE A 48 7.12 2.42 2.77
CA ILE A 48 6.20 1.56 3.50
C ILE A 48 6.49 0.12 3.11
N GLU A 49 6.78 -0.73 4.10
CA GLU A 49 6.88 -2.18 3.89
C GLU A 49 5.66 -2.84 4.51
N LYS A 50 5.01 -3.71 3.76
CA LYS A 50 3.87 -4.51 4.21
C LYS A 50 4.29 -5.97 4.20
N ASN A 51 4.15 -6.62 5.35
CA ASN A 51 4.37 -8.05 5.50
C ASN A 51 3.01 -8.75 5.63
N ARG A 52 2.81 -9.80 4.85
CA ARG A 52 1.62 -10.65 4.93
C ARG A 52 1.92 -11.85 5.82
N GLU A 53 1.05 -12.01 6.82
CA GLU A 53 0.96 -13.12 7.80
C GLU A 53 2.00 -13.18 8.94
N PRO A 54 1.55 -13.65 10.13
CA PRO A 54 0.17 -14.00 10.51
C PRO A 54 -0.71 -12.78 10.82
N GLN A 55 -0.11 -11.62 11.00
CA GLN A 55 -0.80 -10.34 11.15
C GLN A 55 -0.31 -9.46 10.01
N PHE A 56 -1.20 -8.92 9.18
CA PHE A 56 -0.79 -7.87 8.25
C PHE A 56 -0.13 -6.80 9.12
N THR A 57 1.14 -6.51 8.88
CA THR A 57 1.87 -5.45 9.59
C THR A 57 2.54 -4.57 8.57
N SER A 58 2.50 -3.26 8.80
CA SER A 58 3.27 -2.30 8.02
C SER A 58 4.36 -1.66 8.85
N THR A 59 5.54 -1.45 8.27
CA THR A 59 6.56 -0.56 8.83
C THR A 59 6.67 0.70 7.99
N LEU A 60 7.03 1.82 8.63
CA LEU A 60 7.24 3.12 8.01
C LEU A 60 8.70 3.51 8.16
N ARG A 61 9.30 4.00 7.09
CA ARG A 61 10.49 4.86 7.12
C ARG A 61 10.18 6.11 6.33
N ALA A 62 10.32 7.28 6.94
CA ALA A 62 9.94 8.53 6.29
C ALA A 62 10.85 9.68 6.71
N TRP A 63 11.41 10.36 5.71
CA TRP A 63 12.14 11.61 5.86
C TRP A 63 11.34 12.73 5.22
N VAL A 64 11.04 13.77 5.98
CA VAL A 64 10.27 14.93 5.51
C VAL A 64 10.97 16.19 5.97
N ASN A 65 11.28 17.09 5.03
CA ASN A 65 11.96 18.36 5.28
C ASN A 65 13.24 18.20 6.13
N GLY A 66 13.98 17.10 5.89
CA GLY A 66 15.22 16.76 6.60
C GLY A 66 15.05 16.03 7.94
N ALA A 67 13.82 15.87 8.45
CA ALA A 67 13.53 15.15 9.69
C ALA A 67 13.06 13.72 9.44
N GLN A 68 13.52 12.77 10.26
CA GLN A 68 13.05 11.39 10.25
C GLN A 68 11.81 11.25 11.15
N ILE A 69 10.62 11.17 10.53
CA ILE A 69 9.35 11.28 11.26
C ILE A 69 8.86 9.94 11.84
N ASP A 70 9.32 8.80 11.31
CA ASP A 70 8.97 7.48 11.85
C ASP A 70 9.56 7.22 13.25
N GLN A 71 10.51 8.04 13.68
CA GLN A 71 11.10 8.01 15.02
C GLN A 71 10.40 8.97 15.99
N ASP A 72 9.49 9.82 15.53
CA ASP A 72 8.74 10.72 16.39
C ASP A 72 7.74 9.92 17.26
N ALA A 73 7.76 10.18 18.56
CA ALA A 73 6.95 9.43 19.52
C ALA A 73 5.43 9.61 19.31
N ALA A 74 4.99 10.79 18.85
CA ALA A 74 3.58 11.04 18.57
C ALA A 74 3.15 10.29 17.30
N VAL A 75 4.00 10.23 16.27
CA VAL A 75 3.74 9.44 15.06
C VAL A 75 3.66 7.95 15.37
N GLN A 76 4.63 7.42 16.11
CA GLN A 76 4.64 6.00 16.51
C GLN A 76 3.39 5.64 17.31
N LYS A 77 3.01 6.49 18.29
CA LYS A 77 1.80 6.29 19.09
C LYS A 77 0.55 6.33 18.23
N SER A 78 0.45 7.27 17.29
CA SER A 78 -0.72 7.43 16.43
C SER A 78 -0.85 6.31 15.38
N LEU A 79 0.25 5.70 14.96
CA LEU A 79 0.24 4.55 14.03
C LEU A 79 0.20 3.19 14.74
N ALA A 80 0.41 3.13 16.06
CA ALA A 80 0.33 1.90 16.83
C ALA A 80 -1.02 1.20 16.66
N GLY A 81 -0.96 -0.12 16.44
CA GLY A 81 -2.15 -0.96 16.21
C GLY A 81 -2.86 -0.73 14.87
N LYS A 82 -2.17 -0.12 13.90
CA LYS A 82 -2.72 0.19 12.57
C LYS A 82 -1.79 -0.32 11.46
N ASN A 83 -2.38 -0.69 10.34
CA ASN A 83 -1.66 -0.98 9.12
C ASN A 83 -1.77 0.18 8.14
N ILE A 84 -0.64 0.71 7.70
CA ILE A 84 -0.56 1.74 6.68
C ILE A 84 -0.90 1.10 5.33
N GLN A 85 -1.97 1.59 4.70
CA GLN A 85 -2.36 1.19 3.36
C GLN A 85 -1.62 2.03 2.32
N TYR A 86 -1.62 3.34 2.46
CA TYR A 86 -0.89 4.29 1.62
C TYR A 86 -0.79 5.63 2.36
N VAL A 87 -0.01 6.53 1.79
CA VAL A 87 0.19 7.88 2.31
C VAL A 87 0.12 8.88 1.17
N GLU A 88 -0.59 9.96 1.41
CA GLU A 88 -0.73 11.07 0.48
C GLU A 88 -0.02 12.29 1.07
N PRO A 89 1.09 12.75 0.46
CA PRO A 89 1.71 14.00 0.85
C PRO A 89 0.97 15.18 0.21
N LEU A 90 0.60 16.17 1.03
CA LEU A 90 0.06 17.46 0.61
C LEU A 90 0.96 18.58 1.12
N CYS A 91 1.20 19.59 0.29
CA CYS A 91 2.02 20.74 0.64
C CYS A 91 1.11 21.94 0.90
N GLU A 92 1.09 22.43 2.13
CA GLU A 92 0.26 23.55 2.57
C GLU A 92 1.16 24.68 3.10
N GLY A 93 1.60 25.55 2.19
CA GLY A 93 2.52 26.64 2.52
C GLY A 93 3.85 26.10 3.09
N ASP A 94 4.13 26.45 4.35
CA ASP A 94 5.33 26.05 5.08
C ASP A 94 5.18 24.69 5.80
N THR A 95 4.08 23.97 5.56
CA THR A 95 3.79 22.68 6.20
C THR A 95 3.59 21.59 5.15
N THR A 96 4.08 20.39 5.44
CA THR A 96 3.74 19.17 4.72
C THR A 96 2.77 18.35 5.55
N VAL A 97 1.61 18.05 5.00
CA VAL A 97 0.61 17.16 5.60
C VAL A 97 0.78 15.78 4.98
N LEU A 98 1.05 14.77 5.80
CA LEU A 98 1.03 13.38 5.40
C LEU A 98 -0.25 12.72 5.89
N ALA A 99 -1.19 12.49 4.97
CA ALA A 99 -2.42 11.77 5.27
C ALA A 99 -2.18 10.26 5.12
N PHE A 100 -1.94 9.58 6.24
CA PHE A 100 -1.79 8.12 6.27
C PHE A 100 -3.16 7.45 6.29
N LYS A 101 -3.48 6.73 5.23
CA LYS A 101 -4.68 5.88 5.18
C LYS A 101 -4.35 4.55 5.81
N VAL A 102 -5.14 4.17 6.81
CA VAL A 102 -4.80 3.10 7.73
C VAL A 102 -5.95 2.12 7.92
N TRP A 103 -5.63 0.85 8.14
CA TRP A 103 -6.55 -0.15 8.64
C TRP A 103 -6.34 -0.33 10.15
N VAL A 104 -7.36 -0.03 10.96
CA VAL A 104 -7.28 -0.12 12.41
C VAL A 104 -7.55 -1.57 12.84
N LEU A 105 -6.57 -2.21 13.48
CA LEU A 105 -6.63 -3.64 13.79
C LEU A 105 -7.74 -3.99 14.79
N SER A 106 -7.98 -3.14 15.79
CA SER A 106 -8.97 -3.40 16.85
C SER A 106 -10.41 -3.30 16.36
N THR A 107 -10.68 -2.41 15.41
CA THR A 107 -12.05 -2.15 14.92
C THR A 107 -12.31 -2.74 13.54
N GLN A 108 -11.26 -3.20 12.84
CA GLN A 108 -11.33 -3.68 11.46
C GLN A 108 -12.01 -2.67 10.52
N LYS A 109 -11.63 -1.40 10.66
CA LYS A 109 -12.14 -0.29 9.84
C LYS A 109 -11.00 0.54 9.28
N GLU A 110 -11.30 1.25 8.21
CA GLU A 110 -10.41 2.27 7.66
C GLU A 110 -10.43 3.53 8.53
N GLY A 111 -9.29 4.21 8.55
CA GLY A 111 -9.10 5.48 9.22
C GLY A 111 -8.07 6.33 8.47
N THR A 112 -7.90 7.57 8.94
CA THR A 112 -6.83 8.46 8.49
C THR A 112 -6.05 8.93 9.72
N VAL A 113 -4.74 9.06 9.60
CA VAL A 113 -3.88 9.73 10.58
C VAL A 113 -3.13 10.82 9.84
N ASN A 114 -3.28 12.07 10.27
CA ASN A 114 -2.59 13.20 9.65
C ASN A 114 -1.35 13.56 10.45
N VAL A 115 -0.19 13.51 9.80
CA VAL A 115 1.08 13.98 10.38
C VAL A 115 1.49 15.25 9.67
N LEU A 116 1.61 16.33 10.41
CA LEU A 116 2.01 17.63 9.91
C LEU A 116 3.50 17.81 10.23
N VAL A 117 4.26 18.24 9.23
CA VAL A 117 5.70 18.50 9.35
C VAL A 117 5.97 19.89 8.81
N ASP A 118 6.40 20.81 9.68
CA ASP A 118 6.74 22.15 9.23
C ASP A 118 8.06 22.20 8.45
N LYS A 119 8.39 23.36 7.89
CA LYS A 119 9.63 23.59 7.12
C LYS A 119 10.91 23.33 7.91
N SER A 120 10.85 23.32 9.24
CA SER A 120 11.98 23.03 10.13
C SER A 120 12.09 21.55 10.49
N GLY A 121 11.15 20.72 10.01
CA GLY A 121 11.07 19.30 10.32
C GLY A 121 10.38 18.99 11.65
N LYS A 122 9.71 19.98 12.27
CA LYS A 122 8.96 19.74 13.51
C LYS A 122 7.66 19.02 13.21
N VAL A 123 7.39 17.99 13.99
CA VAL A 123 6.24 17.08 13.81
C VAL A 123 5.10 17.43 14.76
N SER A 124 3.87 17.37 14.25
CA SER A 124 2.64 17.32 15.04
C SER A 124 1.66 16.33 14.41
N VAL A 125 0.83 15.70 15.23
CA VAL A 125 -0.14 14.70 14.75
C VAL A 125 -1.55 15.16 15.09
N GLU A 126 -2.42 15.13 14.08
CA GLU A 126 -3.84 15.44 14.22
C GLU A 126 -4.68 14.14 14.16
N PRO A 127 -5.74 14.04 14.97
CA PRO A 127 -6.61 12.86 15.04
C PRO A 127 -7.48 12.66 13.80
#